data_AF-A0A7S2ICC7-F1
#
_entry.id   AF-A0A7S2ICC7-F1
#
_cell.length_a   1.000
_cell.length_b   1.000
_cell.length_c   1.000
_cell.angle_alpha   90.00
_cell.angle_beta   90.00
_cell.angle_gamma   90.00
#
_symmetry.space_group_name_H-M   'P 1'
#
loop_
_entity.id
_entity.type
_entity.pdbx_description
1 polymer ?
#
loop_
_entity_poly.entity_id
_entity_poly.type
_entity_poly.pdbx_seq_one_letter_code
_entity_poly.pdbx_strand_id
1 'polypeptide(L)'
;TSQSMHPSHQARAEVHSAWDIYYNVFRRITKQISKLGVLELQHVSPKLLEAKDLELAVPGTYQAGAPVIRINAFAATVSVIASKQRPRKLTIWGSDGTEHAFLLKGHEDLRQDERVMQLFGLVNTLLSTDRDTSKKDLAIQRYSVVPLSPNSGLISWVAQCDTLHALIKEYREARKTLLNVEHRLMLQMAPDYDFLPVLNKLEVFEFTLESTTGHDL
;
A
#
# COMPACT_ATOMS: atom_id res chain seq x y z
N THR A 1 23.54 -37.79 -46.12
CA THR A 1 23.88 -38.05 -44.72
C THR A 1 23.44 -36.86 -43.88
N SER A 2 22.14 -36.82 -43.58
CA SER A 2 21.50 -35.81 -42.75
C SER A 2 21.79 -36.10 -41.28
N GLN A 3 22.67 -35.32 -40.66
CA GLN A 3 22.85 -35.32 -39.21
C GLN A 3 21.54 -34.89 -38.56
N SER A 4 20.83 -35.84 -37.95
CA SER A 4 19.75 -35.55 -37.01
C SER A 4 20.37 -34.83 -35.81
N MET A 5 20.12 -33.53 -35.69
CA MET A 5 20.48 -32.77 -34.50
C MET A 5 19.87 -33.44 -33.26
N HIS A 6 20.69 -33.68 -32.25
CA HIS A 6 20.24 -34.21 -30.97
C HIS A 6 19.14 -33.30 -30.37
N PRO A 7 18.02 -33.86 -29.88
CA PRO A 7 16.85 -33.10 -29.40
C PRO A 7 17.17 -32.01 -28.34
N SER A 8 18.28 -32.14 -27.61
CA SER A 8 18.71 -31.23 -26.55
C SER A 8 19.23 -29.87 -27.04
N HIS A 9 19.83 -29.81 -28.24
CA HIS A 9 20.37 -28.55 -28.77
C HIS A 9 19.28 -27.65 -29.35
N GLN A 10 18.27 -28.25 -29.97
CA GLN A 10 17.13 -27.52 -30.52
C GLN A 10 16.27 -26.91 -29.42
N ALA A 11 15.98 -27.66 -28.34
CA ALA A 11 15.28 -27.15 -27.17
C ALA A 11 16.00 -25.95 -26.52
N ARG A 12 17.34 -25.99 -26.46
CA ARG A 12 18.14 -24.88 -25.91
C ARG A 12 18.07 -23.63 -26.80
N ALA A 13 18.11 -23.79 -28.12
CA ALA A 13 17.96 -22.67 -29.06
C ALA A 13 16.56 -22.03 -28.96
N GLU A 14 15.52 -22.85 -28.80
CA GLU A 14 14.14 -22.37 -28.61
C GLU A 14 13.97 -21.61 -27.29
N VAL A 15 14.56 -22.09 -26.20
CA VAL A 15 14.56 -21.38 -24.90
C VAL A 15 15.29 -20.04 -24.99
N HIS A 16 16.43 -19.97 -25.68
CA HIS A 16 17.13 -18.71 -25.91
C HIS A 16 16.28 -17.72 -26.73
N SER A 17 15.66 -18.19 -27.81
CA SER A 17 14.77 -17.35 -28.61
C SER A 17 13.57 -16.85 -27.81
N ALA A 18 12.96 -17.69 -26.98
CA ALA A 18 11.87 -17.29 -26.10
C ALA A 18 12.35 -16.26 -25.07
N TRP A 19 13.52 -16.47 -24.48
CA TRP A 19 14.11 -15.55 -23.51
C TRP A 19 14.37 -14.17 -24.10
N ASP A 20 14.87 -14.09 -25.33
CA ASP A 20 15.09 -12.81 -26.00
C ASP A 20 13.78 -12.04 -26.22
N ILE A 21 12.70 -12.74 -26.58
CA ILE A 21 11.36 -12.14 -26.69
C ILE A 21 10.88 -11.65 -25.33
N TYR A 22 10.96 -12.50 -24.30
CA TYR A 22 10.52 -12.14 -22.95
C TYR A 22 11.30 -10.97 -22.38
N TYR A 23 12.63 -10.94 -22.55
CA TYR A 23 13.48 -9.89 -22.04
C TYR A 23 13.18 -8.55 -22.71
N ASN A 24 12.99 -8.54 -24.02
CA ASN A 24 12.62 -7.33 -24.76
C ASN A 24 11.26 -6.78 -24.31
N VAL A 25 10.26 -7.65 -24.17
CA VAL A 25 8.92 -7.26 -23.66
C VAL A 25 9.02 -6.77 -22.22
N PHE A 26 9.73 -7.48 -21.35
CA PHE A 26 9.93 -7.13 -19.95
C PHE A 26 10.57 -5.76 -19.77
N ARG A 27 11.61 -5.42 -20.56
CA ARG A 27 12.24 -4.09 -20.52
C ARG A 27 11.27 -2.98 -20.94
N ARG A 28 10.48 -3.22 -21.99
CA ARG A 28 9.47 -2.25 -22.47
C ARG A 28 8.38 -2.02 -21.43
N ILE A 29 7.82 -3.11 -20.89
CA ILE A 29 6.79 -3.08 -19.86
C ILE A 29 7.32 -2.38 -18.61
N THR A 30 8.49 -2.76 -18.10
CA THR A 30 9.08 -2.17 -16.88
C THR A 30 9.27 -0.65 -17.01
N LYS A 31 9.73 -0.19 -18.18
CA LYS A 31 9.91 1.26 -18.46
C LYS A 31 8.59 2.03 -18.56
N GLN A 32 7.52 1.40 -19.04
CA GLN A 32 6.19 2.02 -19.12
C GLN A 32 5.51 2.01 -17.74
N ILE A 33 5.56 0.87 -17.05
CA ILE A 33 4.98 0.65 -15.72
C ILE A 33 5.49 1.72 -14.75
N SER A 34 6.79 1.99 -14.69
CA SER A 34 7.35 2.99 -13.76
C SER A 34 6.82 4.42 -13.95
N LYS A 35 6.29 4.75 -15.14
CA LYS A 35 5.75 6.08 -15.47
C LYS A 35 4.25 6.22 -15.29
N LEU A 36 3.52 5.11 -15.08
CA LEU A 36 2.06 5.13 -14.93
C LEU A 36 1.67 5.67 -13.54
N GLY A 37 1.56 6.99 -13.41
CA GLY A 37 1.10 7.66 -12.18
C GLY A 37 -0.42 7.79 -12.09
N VAL A 38 -1.12 7.83 -13.22
CA VAL A 38 -2.58 8.00 -13.31
C VAL A 38 -3.12 7.05 -14.38
N LEU A 39 -4.29 6.48 -14.13
CA LEU A 39 -5.05 5.65 -15.06
C LEU A 39 -6.37 6.34 -15.38
N GLU A 40 -6.70 6.48 -16.65
CA GLU A 40 -8.00 7.00 -17.08
C GLU A 40 -8.97 5.83 -17.31
N LEU A 41 -10.12 5.85 -16.64
CA LEU A 41 -11.10 4.76 -16.71
C LEU A 41 -11.62 4.53 -18.13
N GLN A 42 -11.70 5.55 -18.98
CA GLN A 42 -12.09 5.39 -20.38
C GLN A 42 -11.20 4.38 -21.13
N HIS A 43 -9.93 4.24 -20.74
CA HIS A 43 -8.98 3.34 -21.38
C HIS A 43 -8.85 1.99 -20.66
N VAL A 44 -9.01 1.95 -19.33
CA VAL A 44 -8.80 0.72 -18.54
C VAL A 44 -10.08 -0.02 -18.18
N SER A 45 -11.20 0.68 -18.01
CA SER A 45 -12.51 0.11 -17.68
C SER A 45 -13.66 1.07 -18.03
N PRO A 46 -14.04 1.17 -19.31
CA PRO A 46 -15.14 2.04 -19.74
C PRO A 46 -16.47 1.68 -19.06
N LYS A 47 -16.68 0.39 -18.77
CA LYS A 47 -17.87 -0.08 -18.03
C LYS A 47 -18.01 0.55 -16.64
N LEU A 48 -16.91 0.77 -15.92
CA LEU A 48 -16.95 1.46 -14.62
C LEU A 48 -17.21 2.96 -14.79
N LEU A 49 -16.73 3.57 -15.87
CA LEU A 49 -16.98 4.97 -16.16
C LEU A 49 -18.46 5.25 -16.52
N GLU A 50 -19.06 4.33 -17.29
CA GLU A 50 -20.46 4.38 -17.73
C GLU A 50 -21.44 4.03 -16.62
N ALA A 51 -20.99 3.33 -15.57
CA ALA A 51 -21.84 2.97 -14.43
C ALA A 51 -22.27 4.23 -13.66
N LYS A 52 -23.59 4.49 -13.69
CA LYS A 52 -24.25 5.60 -12.99
C LYS A 52 -25.43 5.09 -12.17
N ASP A 53 -25.72 5.76 -11.05
CA ASP A 53 -26.92 5.57 -10.22
C ASP A 53 -27.22 4.11 -9.87
N LEU A 54 -26.20 3.35 -9.48
CA LEU A 54 -26.34 1.93 -9.14
C LEU A 54 -27.19 1.77 -7.87
N GLU A 55 -27.92 0.67 -7.77
CA GLU A 55 -28.61 0.29 -6.53
C GLU A 55 -27.65 -0.20 -5.44
N LEU A 56 -26.44 -0.57 -5.84
CA LEU A 56 -25.39 -1.10 -4.96
C LEU A 56 -24.89 -0.02 -3.99
N ALA A 57 -24.73 -0.38 -2.72
CA ALA A 57 -24.12 0.47 -1.72
C ALA A 57 -22.64 0.77 -2.03
N VAL A 58 -22.17 1.95 -1.64
CA VAL A 58 -20.73 2.23 -1.60
C VAL A 58 -20.07 1.19 -0.68
N PRO A 59 -18.97 0.53 -1.11
CA PRO A 59 -18.34 -0.52 -0.30
C PRO A 59 -17.98 -0.03 1.10
N GLY A 60 -18.41 -0.79 2.12
CA GLY A 60 -18.04 -0.51 3.51
C GLY A 60 -18.87 0.57 4.23
N THR A 61 -19.89 1.16 3.59
CA THR A 61 -20.76 2.18 4.21
C THR A 61 -22.07 1.64 4.76
N TYR A 62 -22.46 0.41 4.41
CA TYR A 62 -23.72 -0.18 4.86
C TYR A 62 -23.79 -0.30 6.39
N GLN A 63 -24.85 0.22 6.98
CA GLN A 63 -25.16 0.10 8.41
C GLN A 63 -26.63 -0.28 8.58
N ALA A 64 -26.91 -1.28 9.42
CA ALA A 64 -28.28 -1.72 9.68
C ALA A 64 -29.11 -0.60 10.31
N GLY A 65 -30.28 -0.31 9.74
CA GLY A 65 -31.18 0.74 10.21
C GLY A 65 -30.85 2.15 9.70
N ALA A 66 -29.76 2.34 8.96
CA ALA A 66 -29.42 3.61 8.32
C ALA A 66 -29.79 3.61 6.81
N PRO A 67 -30.04 4.78 6.20
CA PRO A 67 -30.20 4.89 4.76
C PRO A 67 -28.95 4.40 4.01
N VAL A 68 -29.17 3.64 2.92
CA VAL A 68 -28.07 3.10 2.11
C VAL A 68 -27.48 4.19 1.23
N ILE A 69 -26.18 4.44 1.39
CA ILE A 69 -25.42 5.31 0.49
C ILE A 69 -25.06 4.49 -0.75
N ARG A 70 -25.72 4.78 -1.87
CA ARG A 70 -25.56 4.06 -3.13
C ARG A 70 -24.41 4.63 -3.96
N ILE A 71 -23.87 3.83 -4.87
CA ILE A 71 -22.86 4.29 -5.83
C ILE A 71 -23.54 5.14 -6.89
N ASN A 72 -23.29 6.44 -6.88
CA ASN A 72 -23.73 7.36 -7.93
C ASN A 72 -22.81 7.25 -9.16
N ALA A 73 -21.49 7.31 -8.99
CA ALA A 73 -20.54 7.23 -10.11
C ALA A 73 -19.12 6.90 -9.64
N PHE A 74 -18.26 6.44 -10.54
CA PHE A 74 -16.81 6.36 -10.32
C PHE A 74 -16.10 7.60 -10.88
N ALA A 75 -15.04 8.05 -10.21
CA ALA A 75 -14.19 9.12 -10.73
C ALA A 75 -13.48 8.67 -12.02
N ALA A 76 -13.39 9.56 -13.02
CA ALA A 76 -12.85 9.23 -14.34
C ALA A 76 -11.35 8.86 -14.32
N THR A 77 -10.62 9.31 -13.31
CA THR A 77 -9.19 9.07 -13.13
C THR A 77 -8.91 8.33 -11.84
N VAL A 78 -7.94 7.43 -11.87
CA VAL A 78 -7.47 6.62 -10.75
C VAL A 78 -5.98 6.85 -10.57
N SER A 79 -5.58 7.40 -9.42
CA SER A 79 -4.17 7.64 -9.13
C SER A 79 -3.46 6.35 -8.71
N VAL A 80 -2.21 6.17 -9.11
CA VAL A 80 -1.39 5.02 -8.74
C VAL A 80 -0.37 5.46 -7.70
N ILE A 81 -0.41 4.83 -6.53
CA ILE A 81 0.54 5.14 -5.45
C ILE A 81 1.92 4.59 -5.82
N ALA A 82 2.96 5.42 -5.70
CA ALA A 82 4.34 5.04 -6.00
C ALA A 82 4.94 4.17 -4.88
N SER A 83 4.59 2.89 -4.88
CA SER A 83 5.15 1.88 -3.96
C SER A 83 5.47 0.58 -4.71
N LYS A 84 6.05 -0.42 -4.04
CA LYS A 84 6.34 -1.73 -4.65
C LYS A 84 5.09 -2.39 -5.25
N GLN A 85 3.97 -2.33 -4.52
CA GLN A 85 2.71 -2.98 -4.94
C GLN A 85 1.84 -2.09 -5.84
N ARG A 86 2.16 -0.79 -5.93
CA ARG A 86 1.46 0.17 -6.78
C ARG A 86 -0.06 0.14 -6.65
N PRO A 87 -0.62 0.23 -5.42
CA PRO A 87 -2.05 0.23 -5.24
C PRO A 87 -2.69 1.47 -5.88
N ARG A 88 -3.98 1.36 -6.21
CA ARG A 88 -4.72 2.39 -6.94
C ARG A 88 -5.62 3.15 -5.97
N LYS A 89 -5.57 4.48 -5.98
CA LYS A 89 -6.53 5.32 -5.25
C LYS A 89 -7.76 5.52 -6.13
N LEU A 90 -8.81 4.74 -5.85
CA LEU A 90 -10.11 4.78 -6.52
C LEU A 90 -11.05 5.70 -5.73
N THR A 91 -11.74 6.61 -6.40
CA THR A 91 -12.77 7.45 -5.78
C THR A 91 -14.14 7.12 -6.34
N ILE A 92 -15.12 6.98 -5.44
CA ILE A 92 -16.51 6.68 -5.74
C ILE A 92 -17.37 7.83 -5.20
N TRP A 93 -18.26 8.35 -6.02
CA TRP A 93 -19.27 9.33 -5.62
C TRP A 93 -20.47 8.60 -5.03
N GLY A 94 -20.83 8.94 -3.79
CA GLY A 94 -22.01 8.42 -3.12
C GLY A 94 -23.29 9.18 -3.53
N SER A 95 -24.44 8.53 -3.34
CA SER A 95 -25.76 9.17 -3.49
C SER A 95 -26.05 10.22 -2.42
N ASP A 96 -25.21 10.28 -1.38
CA ASP A 96 -25.19 11.32 -0.34
C ASP A 96 -24.44 12.59 -0.79
N GLY A 97 -23.85 12.58 -1.99
CA GLY A 97 -23.08 13.69 -2.54
C GLY A 97 -21.63 13.75 -2.05
N THR A 98 -21.16 12.74 -1.31
CA THR A 98 -19.78 12.73 -0.79
C THR A 98 -18.85 11.85 -1.63
N GLU A 99 -17.56 12.19 -1.61
CA GLU A 99 -16.52 11.37 -2.23
C GLU A 99 -16.02 10.31 -1.23
N HIS A 100 -16.08 9.05 -1.65
CA HIS A 100 -15.52 7.93 -0.92
C HIS A 100 -14.28 7.42 -1.64
N ALA A 101 -13.11 7.72 -1.08
CA ALA A 101 -11.84 7.24 -1.59
C ALA A 101 -11.47 5.87 -1.00
N PHE A 102 -10.86 5.03 -1.83
CA PHE A 102 -10.41 3.69 -1.50
C PHE A 102 -9.01 3.45 -2.06
N LEU A 103 -8.21 2.68 -1.31
CA LEU A 103 -7.00 2.06 -1.78
C LEU A 103 -7.34 0.66 -2.32
N LEU A 104 -7.35 0.53 -3.64
CA LEU A 104 -7.47 -0.76 -4.34
C LEU A 104 -6.11 -1.45 -4.36
N LYS A 105 -6.00 -2.54 -3.60
CA LYS A 105 -4.84 -3.42 -3.56
C LYS A 105 -5.09 -4.64 -4.46
N GLY A 106 -4.07 -4.99 -5.24
CA GLY A 106 -4.04 -6.19 -6.05
C GLY A 106 -2.82 -7.04 -5.68
N HIS A 107 -2.91 -8.34 -5.92
CA HIS A 107 -1.96 -9.36 -5.46
C HIS A 107 -1.81 -9.43 -3.93
N GLU A 108 -2.86 -9.11 -3.19
CA GLU A 108 -2.86 -9.12 -1.73
C GLU A 108 -4.22 -9.64 -1.21
N ASP A 109 -4.16 -10.56 -0.24
CA ASP A 109 -5.34 -11.13 0.41
C ASP A 109 -5.71 -10.29 1.63
N LEU A 110 -6.81 -9.53 1.53
CA LEU A 110 -7.23 -8.60 2.59
C LEU A 110 -8.15 -9.23 3.64
N ARG A 111 -8.37 -10.54 3.61
CA ARG A 111 -9.23 -11.20 4.61
C ARG A 111 -8.64 -11.12 6.01
N GLN A 112 -7.31 -11.11 6.14
CA GLN A 112 -6.68 -10.93 7.45
C GLN A 112 -6.96 -9.54 8.00
N ASP A 113 -6.73 -8.49 7.21
CA ASP A 113 -7.02 -7.10 7.55
C ASP A 113 -8.50 -6.91 7.93
N GLU A 114 -9.43 -7.50 7.18
CA GLU A 114 -10.87 -7.49 7.48
C GLU A 114 -11.15 -8.04 8.89
N ARG A 115 -10.57 -9.19 9.26
CA ARG A 115 -10.76 -9.80 10.58
C ARG A 115 -10.11 -8.99 11.69
N VAL A 116 -8.96 -8.38 11.44
CA VAL A 116 -8.33 -7.46 12.41
C VAL A 116 -9.22 -6.25 12.66
N MET A 117 -9.83 -5.66 11.62
CA MET A 117 -10.78 -4.54 11.79
C MET A 117 -12.05 -4.94 12.56
N GLN A 118 -12.51 -6.19 12.42
CA GLN A 118 -13.60 -6.74 13.23
C GLN A 118 -13.18 -6.89 14.71
N LEU A 119 -12.00 -7.44 14.97
CA LEU A 119 -11.44 -7.56 16.31
C LEU A 119 -11.29 -6.19 16.98
N PHE A 120 -10.76 -5.18 16.27
CA PHE A 120 -10.70 -3.82 16.80
C PHE A 120 -12.08 -3.23 17.08
N GLY A 121 -13.10 -3.63 16.32
CA GLY A 121 -14.49 -3.29 16.62
C GLY A 121 -14.92 -3.82 17.99
N LEU A 122 -14.64 -5.10 18.25
CA LEU A 122 -14.89 -5.71 19.56
C LEU A 122 -14.11 -5.03 20.68
N VAL A 123 -12.82 -4.74 20.46
CA VAL A 123 -11.98 -4.04 21.45
C VAL A 123 -12.56 -2.67 21.80
N ASN A 124 -12.98 -1.88 20.80
CA ASN A 124 -13.60 -0.58 21.04
C ASN A 124 -14.91 -0.72 21.83
N THR A 125 -15.73 -1.76 21.57
CA THR A 125 -16.92 -2.04 22.38
C THR A 125 -16.56 -2.30 23.84
N LEU A 126 -15.53 -3.11 24.11
CA LEU A 126 -15.07 -3.39 25.47
C LEU A 126 -14.55 -2.14 26.17
N LEU A 127 -13.73 -1.33 25.49
CA LEU A 127 -13.20 -0.06 26.01
C LEU A 127 -14.31 0.96 26.32
N SER A 128 -15.37 1.00 25.51
CA SER A 128 -16.50 1.90 25.75
C SER A 128 -17.42 1.44 26.89
N THR A 129 -17.42 0.14 27.21
CA THR A 129 -18.30 -0.48 28.22
C THR A 129 -17.71 -0.35 29.62
N ASP A 130 -16.38 -0.48 29.76
CA ASP A 130 -15.72 -0.30 31.04
C ASP A 130 -15.70 1.17 31.48
N ARG A 131 -16.04 1.43 32.74
CA ARG A 131 -16.24 2.80 33.25
C ARG A 131 -14.93 3.61 33.28
N ASP A 132 -13.80 2.96 33.51
CA ASP A 132 -12.52 3.65 33.69
C ASP A 132 -11.85 3.96 32.35
N THR A 133 -12.06 3.11 31.33
CA THR A 133 -11.62 3.38 29.95
C THR A 133 -12.58 4.28 29.17
N SER A 134 -13.89 4.16 29.38
CA SER A 134 -14.91 4.97 28.70
C SER A 134 -14.71 6.48 28.95
N LYS A 135 -14.32 6.85 30.18
CA LYS A 135 -14.03 8.25 30.54
C LYS A 135 -12.79 8.83 29.84
N LYS A 136 -11.94 8.00 29.25
CA LYS A 136 -10.67 8.38 28.62
C LYS A 136 -10.76 8.46 27.09
N ASP A 137 -11.94 8.21 26.53
CA ASP A 137 -12.20 8.25 25.08
C ASP A 137 -11.20 7.39 24.27
N LEU A 138 -10.91 6.18 24.78
CA LEU A 138 -9.98 5.26 24.15
C LEU A 138 -10.68 4.50 23.02
N ALA A 139 -10.24 4.71 21.80
CA ALA A 139 -10.70 3.94 20.64
C ALA A 139 -9.56 3.71 19.66
N ILE A 140 -9.50 2.50 19.11
CA ILE A 140 -8.64 2.18 17.97
C ILE A 140 -9.33 2.75 16.72
N GLN A 141 -8.64 3.62 15.99
CA GLN A 141 -9.13 4.12 14.71
C GLN A 141 -9.23 2.95 13.72
N ARG A 142 -10.42 2.73 13.17
CA ARG A 142 -10.71 1.66 12.20
C ARG A 142 -11.00 2.25 10.83
N TYR A 143 -10.80 1.44 9.81
CA TYR A 143 -11.19 1.72 8.44
C TYR A 143 -11.87 0.49 7.83
N SER A 144 -12.67 0.70 6.78
CA SER A 144 -13.33 -0.41 6.11
C SER A 144 -12.35 -1.19 5.23
N VAL A 145 -12.49 -2.50 5.24
CA VAL A 145 -11.75 -3.42 4.38
C VAL A 145 -12.76 -4.32 3.69
N VAL A 146 -12.76 -4.31 2.36
CA VAL A 146 -13.70 -5.07 1.54
C VAL A 146 -12.90 -5.97 0.59
N PRO A 147 -12.71 -7.25 0.94
CA PRO A 147 -12.13 -8.22 0.03
C PRO A 147 -13.00 -8.36 -1.22
N LEU A 148 -12.39 -8.30 -2.40
CA LEU A 148 -13.08 -8.47 -3.69
C LEU A 148 -12.80 -9.84 -4.31
N SER A 149 -11.61 -10.38 -4.06
CA SER A 149 -11.18 -11.72 -4.50
C SER A 149 -10.09 -12.23 -3.54
N PRO A 150 -9.62 -13.49 -3.68
CA PRO A 150 -8.51 -14.01 -2.87
C PRO A 150 -7.19 -13.22 -3.00
N ASN A 151 -7.05 -12.35 -4.01
CA ASN A 151 -5.83 -11.59 -4.25
C ASN A 151 -6.09 -10.09 -4.49
N SER A 152 -7.27 -9.57 -4.18
CA SER A 152 -7.57 -8.15 -4.35
C SER A 152 -8.64 -7.68 -3.39
N GLY A 153 -8.58 -6.41 -3.02
CA GLY A 153 -9.65 -5.78 -2.26
C GLY A 153 -9.49 -4.27 -2.12
N LEU A 154 -10.47 -3.67 -1.46
CA LEU A 154 -10.54 -2.25 -1.19
C LEU A 154 -10.26 -2.00 0.29
N ILE A 155 -9.45 -0.99 0.57
CA ILE A 155 -9.29 -0.43 1.91
C ILE A 155 -9.80 1.00 1.86
N SER A 156 -10.69 1.42 2.75
CA SER A 156 -11.12 2.82 2.81
C SER A 156 -9.94 3.75 3.04
N TRP A 157 -9.88 4.83 2.26
CA TRP A 157 -8.86 5.84 2.44
C TRP A 157 -9.11 6.62 3.72
N VAL A 158 -8.12 6.68 4.60
CA VAL A 158 -8.17 7.50 5.80
C VAL A 158 -7.67 8.90 5.45
N ALA A 159 -8.56 9.90 5.53
CA ALA A 159 -8.21 11.29 5.30
C ALA A 159 -7.40 11.86 6.47
N GLN A 160 -6.64 12.94 6.21
CA GLN A 160 -5.93 13.71 7.25
C GLN A 160 -4.97 12.84 8.09
N CYS A 161 -4.30 11.90 7.43
CA CYS A 161 -3.34 11.01 8.06
C CYS A 161 -2.08 10.92 7.20
N ASP A 162 -0.93 10.98 7.86
CA ASP A 162 0.37 10.78 7.25
C ASP A 162 1.11 9.66 7.95
N THR A 163 2.00 9.00 7.21
CA THR A 163 2.90 8.01 7.81
C THR A 163 3.95 8.72 8.66
N LEU A 164 4.38 8.10 9.75
CA LEU A 164 5.46 8.62 10.58
C LEU A 164 6.73 8.95 9.77
N HIS A 165 7.06 8.10 8.79
CA HIS A 165 8.17 8.32 7.88
C HIS A 165 8.03 9.62 7.08
N ALA A 166 6.83 9.90 6.54
CA ALA A 166 6.57 11.13 5.78
C ALA A 166 6.72 12.36 6.67
N LEU A 167 6.15 12.34 7.88
CA LEU A 167 6.26 13.45 8.84
C LEU A 167 7.72 13.75 9.21
N ILE A 168 8.50 12.73 9.59
CA ILE A 168 9.92 12.88 9.92
C ILE A 168 10.70 13.39 8.71
N LYS A 169 10.43 12.86 7.52
CA LYS A 169 11.10 13.27 6.28
C LYS A 169 10.87 14.74 5.98
N GLU A 170 9.62 15.18 5.99
CA GLU A 170 9.26 16.58 5.73
C GLU A 170 9.86 17.52 6.78
N TYR A 171 9.81 17.14 8.07
CA TYR A 171 10.41 17.90 9.16
C TYR A 171 11.93 18.09 8.98
N ARG A 172 12.64 17.00 8.66
CA ARG A 172 14.10 17.00 8.46
C ARG A 172 14.51 17.76 7.21
N GLU A 173 13.79 17.58 6.10
CA GLU A 173 14.03 18.31 4.85
C GLU A 173 13.90 19.82 5.07
N ALA A 174 12.86 20.28 5.79
CA ALA A 174 12.67 21.68 6.12
C ALA A 174 13.82 22.28 6.95
N ARG A 175 14.47 21.47 7.80
CA ARG A 175 15.60 21.87 8.64
C ARG A 175 16.97 21.56 8.03
N LYS A 176 17.00 21.03 6.81
CA LYS A 176 18.23 20.57 6.13
C LYS A 176 18.99 19.49 6.91
N THR A 177 18.27 18.73 7.74
CA THR A 177 18.81 17.55 8.40
C THR A 177 18.79 16.39 7.42
N LEU A 178 19.87 15.60 7.38
CA LEU A 178 19.93 14.41 6.54
C LEU A 178 18.95 13.36 7.05
N LEU A 179 18.10 12.81 6.17
CA LEU A 179 17.07 11.84 6.54
C LEU A 179 17.63 10.60 7.25
N ASN A 180 18.80 10.13 6.79
CA ASN A 180 19.46 8.92 7.26
C ASN A 180 20.70 9.20 8.12
N VAL A 181 20.71 10.32 8.86
CA VAL A 181 21.87 10.73 9.67
C VAL A 181 22.29 9.63 10.66
N GLU A 182 21.35 8.97 11.32
CA GLU A 182 21.62 7.87 12.26
C GLU A 182 22.35 6.73 11.56
N HIS A 183 21.79 6.25 10.45
CA HIS A 183 22.37 5.15 9.69
C HIS A 183 23.77 5.52 9.14
N ARG A 184 23.99 6.77 8.75
CA ARG A 184 25.31 7.24 8.33
C ARG A 184 26.33 7.24 9.46
N LEU A 185 25.95 7.68 10.66
CA LEU A 185 26.81 7.65 11.84
C LEU A 185 27.17 6.21 12.23
N MET A 186 26.19 5.29 12.16
CA MET A 186 26.43 3.86 12.39
C MET A 186 27.48 3.30 11.41
N LEU A 187 27.34 3.58 10.11
CA LEU A 187 28.28 3.11 9.09
C LEU A 187 29.65 3.81 9.14
N GLN A 188 29.71 5.04 9.67
CA GLN A 188 30.97 5.73 9.92
C GLN A 188 31.76 5.07 11.06
N MET A 189 31.07 4.62 12.11
CA MET A 189 31.70 3.89 13.21
C MET A 189 32.05 2.45 12.81
N ALA A 190 31.12 1.76 12.13
CA ALA A 190 31.29 0.38 11.69
C ALA A 190 30.71 0.18 10.27
N PRO A 191 31.56 0.20 9.23
CA PRO A 191 31.12 -0.01 7.85
C PRO A 191 30.39 -1.35 7.63
N ASP A 192 30.78 -2.39 8.36
CA ASP A 192 30.22 -3.74 8.28
C ASP A 192 29.17 -4.01 9.38
N TYR A 193 28.36 -3.01 9.73
CA TYR A 193 27.36 -3.10 10.83
C TYR A 193 26.51 -4.37 10.77
N ASP A 194 26.05 -4.77 9.58
CA ASP A 194 25.17 -5.93 9.40
C ASP A 194 25.79 -7.25 9.88
N PHE A 195 27.12 -7.37 9.80
CA PHE A 195 27.86 -8.59 10.14
C PHE A 195 28.41 -8.59 11.57
N LEU A 196 28.20 -7.51 12.33
CA LEU A 196 28.69 -7.42 13.70
C LEU A 196 27.95 -8.36 14.66
N PRO A 197 28.65 -8.93 15.66
CA PRO A 197 28.02 -9.57 16.81
C PRO A 197 27.08 -8.59 17.54
N VAL A 198 26.10 -9.13 18.28
CA VAL A 198 25.07 -8.33 18.97
C VAL A 198 25.69 -7.27 19.90
N LEU A 199 26.76 -7.62 20.63
CA LEU A 199 27.41 -6.69 21.56
C LEU A 199 28.02 -5.48 20.82
N ASN A 200 28.68 -5.71 19.69
CA ASN A 200 29.23 -4.63 18.87
C ASN A 200 28.12 -3.82 18.17
N LYS A 201 27.01 -4.45 17.78
CA LYS A 201 25.83 -3.72 17.27
C LYS A 201 25.23 -2.80 18.32
N LEU A 202 25.21 -3.23 19.57
CA LEU A 202 24.73 -2.41 20.69
C LEU A 202 25.62 -1.19 20.89
N GLU A 203 26.95 -1.38 20.91
CA GLU A 203 27.92 -0.29 21.05
C GLU A 203 27.74 0.77 19.95
N VAL A 204 27.60 0.34 18.68
CA VAL A 204 27.38 1.25 17.55
C VAL A 204 26.02 1.95 17.65
N PHE A 205 25.00 1.26 18.14
CA PHE A 205 23.67 1.82 18.33
C PHE A 205 23.66 2.88 19.45
N GLU A 206 24.27 2.59 20.60
CA GLU A 206 24.38 3.52 21.74
C GLU A 206 25.14 4.78 21.33
N PHE A 207 26.28 4.63 20.65
CA PHE A 207 27.02 5.77 20.10
C PHE A 207 26.16 6.65 19.17
N THR A 208 25.36 6.02 18.30
CA THR A 208 24.49 6.76 17.37
C THR A 208 23.35 7.46 18.11
N LEU A 209 22.79 6.82 19.15
CA LEU A 209 21.73 7.37 19.97
C LEU A 209 22.24 8.59 20.76
N GLU A 210 23.44 8.54 21.32
CA GLU A 210 24.05 9.68 22.02
C GLU A 210 24.41 10.84 21.08
N SER A 211 24.72 10.51 19.82
CA SER A 211 25.10 11.49 18.80
C SER A 211 23.91 12.17 18.12
N THR A 212 22.67 11.75 18.40
CA THR A 212 21.45 12.27 17.77
C THR A 212 20.40 12.63 18.83
N THR A 213 19.52 13.60 18.55
CA THR A 213 18.64 14.16 19.59
C THR A 213 17.28 13.46 19.69
N GLY A 214 16.78 12.90 18.60
CA GLY A 214 15.44 12.27 18.55
C GLY A 214 14.26 13.23 18.74
N HIS A 215 14.47 14.55 18.66
CA HIS A 215 13.44 15.59 18.85
C HIS A 215 12.72 15.97 17.53
N ASP A 216 12.52 15.01 16.64
CA ASP A 216 11.84 15.22 15.36
C ASP A 216 10.30 15.20 15.48
N LEU A 217 9.78 14.62 16.58
CA LEU A 217 8.35 14.49 16.89
C LEU A 217 7.95 15.33 18.10
#